data_AF-A0A218P0I8-F1
#
_entry.id   AF-A0A218P0I8-F1
#
_cell.length_a   1.000
_cell.length_b   1.000
_cell.length_c   1.000
_cell.angle_alpha   90.00
_cell.angle_beta   90.00
_cell.angle_gamma   90.00
#
_symmetry.space_group_name_H-M   'P 1'
#
loop_
_entity.id
_entity.type
_entity.pdbx_description
1 polymer ?
#
loop_
_entity_poly.entity_id
_entity_poly.type
_entity_poly.pdbx_seq_one_letter_code
_entity_poly.pdbx_strand_id
1 'polypeptide(L)'
;MMKVQKGDVIKLHYTGRVKETGEVFDTTFEEVAKEAGIYSEKGVYGPVPIAVGAGHVLKGLDERLEGLEVGKKYTLEIPPEKGFGRRDPKLIKTFTLGQFRRQGIYPLPGMPVEIETESGRKLKGKVMTVSGGRVRVDFNHPYAGKHLIYEVEVIEKIEDPIERVKALIELRMPRVDTEKVVIEVGEKDVTVDLSQLVDEVDRNTLVLGEILLESDLKFIGYEEVTFKPGVEELLKPPEEGKPEEGEKKEVVELEEEVSEPLVEEAEGAEEKTEGAKGEAEEMEETPAEKNDEPEESEAEGTEEGPEKKPKRSTKGRKTRRATTRKSNTKKKAKAAEEAGGTEGQDGE
;
A
#
# COMPACT_ATOMS: atom_id res chain seq x y z
N MET A 1 -11.91 31.70 -15.57
CA MET A 1 -11.52 30.66 -14.59
C MET A 1 -10.33 29.93 -15.15
N MET A 2 -9.31 29.71 -14.33
CA MET A 2 -8.09 29.02 -14.76
C MET A 2 -8.35 27.52 -14.84
N LYS A 3 -7.83 26.86 -15.88
CA LYS A 3 -7.87 25.40 -16.02
C LYS A 3 -6.50 24.81 -15.80
N VAL A 4 -6.48 23.66 -15.16
CA VAL A 4 -5.26 22.87 -14.91
C VAL A 4 -4.91 22.07 -16.18
N GLN A 5 -3.62 21.97 -16.47
CA GLN A 5 -3.03 21.23 -17.58
C GLN A 5 -1.94 20.28 -17.07
N LYS A 6 -1.53 19.30 -17.87
CA LYS A 6 -0.40 18.43 -17.55
C LYS A 6 0.88 19.27 -17.34
N GLY A 7 1.63 19.00 -16.27
CA GLY A 7 2.85 19.74 -15.88
C GLY A 7 2.60 20.95 -14.97
N ASP A 8 1.35 21.35 -14.77
CA ASP A 8 0.98 22.32 -13.74
C ASP A 8 1.21 21.73 -12.34
N VAL A 9 1.72 22.56 -11.43
CA VAL A 9 1.76 22.23 -9.99
C VAL A 9 0.54 22.88 -9.33
N ILE A 10 -0.22 22.08 -8.58
CA ILE A 10 -1.47 22.51 -7.93
C ILE A 10 -1.49 22.07 -6.47
N LYS A 11 -2.23 22.80 -5.62
CA LYS A 11 -2.61 22.30 -4.28
C LYS A 11 -4.00 21.68 -4.33
N LEU A 12 -4.08 20.39 -3.99
CA LEU A 12 -5.28 19.56 -4.12
C LEU A 12 -5.81 19.14 -2.74
N HIS A 13 -7.09 19.42 -2.49
CA HIS A 13 -7.86 18.74 -1.44
C HIS A 13 -8.63 17.56 -2.04
N TYR A 14 -8.71 16.44 -1.33
CA TYR A 14 -9.51 15.29 -1.75
C TYR A 14 -10.02 14.41 -0.60
N THR A 15 -11.01 13.56 -0.90
CA THR A 15 -11.44 12.43 -0.09
C THR A 15 -11.76 11.24 -0.99
N GLY A 16 -11.03 10.15 -0.81
CA GLY A 16 -11.21 8.87 -1.49
C GLY A 16 -12.14 7.95 -0.71
N ARG A 17 -13.20 7.48 -1.38
CA ARG A 17 -14.21 6.56 -0.82
C ARG A 17 -14.41 5.35 -1.73
N VAL A 18 -14.73 4.21 -1.14
CA VAL A 18 -15.16 3.01 -1.87
C VAL A 18 -16.62 3.18 -2.34
N LYS A 19 -16.88 3.00 -3.64
CA LYS A 19 -18.20 3.22 -4.24
C LYS A 19 -19.27 2.27 -3.70
N GLU A 20 -18.91 1.02 -3.42
CA GLU A 20 -19.85 -0.04 -3.03
C GLU A 20 -20.23 -0.02 -1.54
N THR A 21 -19.45 0.65 -0.69
CA THR A 21 -19.63 0.64 0.78
C THR A 21 -19.70 2.04 1.42
N GLY A 22 -19.27 3.10 0.72
CA GLY A 22 -19.11 4.44 1.30
C GLY A 22 -17.89 4.60 2.23
N GLU A 23 -17.12 3.53 2.42
CA GLU A 23 -15.88 3.45 3.23
C GLU A 23 -14.88 4.49 2.74
N VAL A 24 -14.69 5.57 3.51
CA VAL A 24 -13.58 6.51 3.34
C VAL A 24 -12.30 5.77 3.69
N PHE A 25 -11.31 5.82 2.81
CA PHE A 25 -10.04 5.12 3.00
C PHE A 25 -8.81 6.03 2.94
N ASP A 26 -8.99 7.28 2.49
CA ASP A 26 -7.95 8.22 2.15
C ASP A 26 -8.54 9.64 2.11
N THR A 27 -7.89 10.64 2.70
CA THR A 27 -8.40 12.03 2.73
C THR A 27 -7.33 13.03 3.17
N THR A 28 -7.36 14.21 2.58
CA THR A 28 -6.55 15.37 2.98
C THR A 28 -7.12 16.13 4.18
N PHE A 29 -8.35 15.84 4.60
CA PHE A 29 -9.04 16.57 5.66
C PHE A 29 -8.91 15.84 7.00
N GLU A 30 -8.27 16.48 7.98
CA GLU A 30 -8.00 15.88 9.29
C GLU A 30 -9.28 15.46 10.03
N GLU A 31 -10.33 16.29 9.97
CA GLU A 31 -11.64 16.01 10.58
C GLU A 31 -12.28 14.76 9.98
N VAL A 32 -12.30 14.64 8.66
CA VAL A 32 -12.83 13.48 7.93
C VAL A 32 -12.00 12.22 8.25
N ALA A 33 -10.68 12.35 8.41
CA ALA A 33 -9.82 11.23 8.81
C ALA A 33 -10.16 10.74 10.23
N LYS A 34 -10.46 11.66 11.16
CA LYS A 34 -10.90 11.34 12.53
C LYS A 34 -12.27 10.67 12.54
N GLU A 35 -13.26 11.23 11.83
CA GLU A 35 -14.61 10.65 11.71
C GLU A 35 -14.61 9.25 11.09
N ALA A 36 -13.78 9.03 10.05
CA ALA A 36 -13.65 7.74 9.39
C ALA A 36 -12.78 6.72 10.14
N GLY A 37 -12.11 7.11 11.24
CA GLY A 37 -11.21 6.23 12.00
C GLY A 37 -9.91 5.88 11.28
N ILE A 38 -9.49 6.70 10.29
CA ILE A 38 -8.24 6.55 9.53
C ILE A 38 -7.19 7.63 9.88
N TYR A 39 -7.45 8.43 10.91
CA TYR A 39 -6.53 9.44 11.41
C TYR A 39 -5.20 8.83 11.87
N SER A 40 -4.11 9.54 11.60
CA SER A 40 -2.76 9.21 12.04
C SER A 40 -2.09 10.47 12.58
N GLU A 41 -1.58 10.40 13.81
CA GLU A 41 -0.76 11.46 14.44
C GLU A 41 0.53 11.76 13.64
N LYS A 42 0.93 10.84 12.75
CA LYS A 42 2.08 10.98 11.85
C LYS A 42 1.68 11.37 10.42
N GLY A 43 0.39 11.47 10.13
CA GLY A 43 -0.13 11.95 8.86
C GLY A 43 0.00 13.48 8.75
N VAL A 44 0.10 13.97 7.52
CA VAL A 44 0.09 15.40 7.21
C VAL A 44 -1.22 15.68 6.48
N TYR A 45 -1.97 16.67 6.98
CA TYR A 45 -3.30 17.02 6.50
C TYR A 45 -3.32 18.48 6.06
N GLY A 46 -4.12 18.80 5.03
CA GLY A 46 -4.07 20.06 4.31
C GLY A 46 -4.10 19.86 2.79
N PRO A 47 -4.15 20.93 1.97
CA PRO A 47 -4.07 20.84 0.53
C PRO A 47 -2.71 20.27 0.08
N VAL A 48 -2.70 19.08 -0.52
CA VAL A 48 -1.45 18.41 -0.91
C VAL A 48 -0.96 18.97 -2.25
N PRO A 49 0.30 19.45 -2.35
CA PRO A 49 0.88 19.85 -3.63
C PRO A 49 1.18 18.65 -4.53
N ILE A 50 0.84 18.73 -5.82
CA ILE A 50 1.14 17.71 -6.83
C ILE A 50 1.42 18.33 -8.20
N ALA A 51 2.21 17.66 -9.04
CA ALA A 51 2.34 17.95 -10.46
C ALA A 51 1.39 17.08 -11.29
N VAL A 52 0.52 17.69 -12.09
CA VAL A 52 -0.53 16.95 -12.81
C VAL A 52 0.04 16.14 -13.96
N GLY A 53 -0.29 14.84 -13.98
CA GLY A 53 0.22 13.84 -14.90
C GLY A 53 1.53 13.18 -14.48
N ALA A 54 2.09 13.54 -13.32
CA ALA A 54 3.35 12.99 -12.79
C ALA A 54 3.18 11.65 -12.06
N GLY A 55 1.94 11.16 -11.87
CA GLY A 55 1.68 9.91 -11.16
C GLY A 55 1.78 9.99 -9.64
N HIS A 56 1.70 11.20 -9.06
CA HIS A 56 1.70 11.43 -7.61
C HIS A 56 0.46 10.86 -6.91
N VAL A 57 -0.64 10.71 -7.65
CA VAL A 57 -1.91 10.14 -7.20
C VAL A 57 -2.31 8.96 -8.09
N LEU A 58 -3.40 8.25 -7.73
CA LEU A 58 -3.93 7.16 -8.55
C LEU A 58 -4.10 7.60 -10.02
N LYS A 59 -3.61 6.81 -10.97
CA LYS A 59 -3.58 7.14 -12.40
C LYS A 59 -4.90 7.68 -12.95
N GLY A 60 -6.03 7.07 -12.56
CA GLY A 60 -7.34 7.50 -13.04
C GLY A 60 -7.88 8.77 -12.38
N LEU A 61 -7.32 9.18 -11.24
CA LEU A 61 -7.53 10.51 -10.69
C LEU A 61 -6.64 11.52 -11.43
N ASP A 62 -5.36 11.22 -11.61
CA ASP A 62 -4.39 12.10 -12.29
C ASP A 62 -4.84 12.47 -13.72
N GLU A 63 -5.24 11.47 -14.51
CA GLU A 63 -5.87 11.63 -15.84
C GLU A 63 -7.19 12.42 -15.84
N ARG A 64 -7.79 12.69 -14.68
CA ARG A 64 -9.04 13.46 -14.51
C ARG A 64 -8.83 14.83 -13.85
N LEU A 65 -7.63 15.16 -13.39
CA LEU A 65 -7.29 16.50 -12.88
C LEU A 65 -7.05 17.48 -14.03
N GLU A 66 -6.58 17.00 -15.17
CA GLU A 66 -6.43 17.80 -16.39
C GLU A 66 -7.78 18.34 -16.89
N GLY A 67 -7.84 19.64 -17.19
CA GLY A 67 -9.03 20.35 -17.64
C GLY A 67 -10.01 20.81 -16.55
N LEU A 68 -9.80 20.40 -15.29
CA LEU A 68 -10.54 20.92 -14.13
C LEU A 68 -10.25 22.41 -13.90
N GLU A 69 -11.16 23.10 -13.23
CA GLU A 69 -11.06 24.53 -12.92
C GLU A 69 -10.71 24.75 -11.45
N VAL A 70 -9.77 25.66 -11.19
CA VAL A 70 -9.35 26.05 -9.84
C VAL A 70 -10.53 26.68 -9.07
N GLY A 71 -10.66 26.34 -7.79
CA GLY A 71 -11.74 26.79 -6.90
C GLY A 71 -13.08 26.06 -7.11
N LYS A 72 -13.08 24.85 -7.70
CA LYS A 72 -14.29 24.03 -7.89
C LYS A 72 -14.13 22.60 -7.37
N LYS A 73 -15.23 22.10 -6.79
CA LYS A 73 -15.39 20.71 -6.34
C LYS A 73 -15.90 19.82 -7.47
N TYR A 74 -15.30 18.63 -7.59
CA TYR A 74 -15.66 17.61 -8.56
C TYR A 74 -15.78 16.24 -7.89
N THR A 75 -16.70 15.41 -8.36
CA THR A 75 -16.84 14.01 -7.92
C THR A 75 -16.45 13.09 -9.07
N LEU A 76 -15.38 12.32 -8.88
CA LEU A 76 -14.70 11.57 -9.93
C LEU A 76 -14.78 10.06 -9.64
N GLU A 77 -15.36 9.29 -10.56
CA GLU A 77 -15.34 7.82 -10.47
C GLU A 77 -14.08 7.23 -11.11
N ILE A 78 -13.35 6.45 -10.33
CA ILE A 78 -12.13 5.76 -10.71
C ILE A 78 -12.44 4.25 -10.81
N PRO A 79 -12.37 3.64 -12.00
CA PRO A 79 -12.56 2.20 -12.15
C PRO A 79 -11.32 1.43 -11.64
N PRO A 80 -11.44 0.15 -11.27
CA PRO A 80 -10.34 -0.62 -10.67
C PRO A 80 -9.04 -0.59 -11.48
N GLU A 81 -9.13 -0.64 -12.82
CA GLU A 81 -8.00 -0.61 -13.75
C GLU A 81 -7.14 0.66 -13.66
N LYS A 82 -7.70 1.75 -13.15
CA LYS A 82 -7.01 3.04 -12.97
C LYS A 82 -6.87 3.47 -11.50
N GLY A 83 -7.40 2.68 -10.58
CA GLY A 83 -7.17 2.77 -9.14
C GLY A 83 -6.12 1.75 -8.68
N PHE A 84 -6.43 0.99 -7.63
CA PHE A 84 -5.53 -0.04 -7.06
C PHE A 84 -5.46 -1.36 -7.86
N GLY A 85 -5.71 -1.30 -9.18
CA GLY A 85 -5.67 -2.44 -10.09
C GLY A 85 -6.89 -3.36 -10.01
N ARG A 86 -6.93 -4.32 -10.95
CA ARG A 86 -7.83 -5.48 -10.89
C ARG A 86 -7.33 -6.46 -9.83
N ARG A 87 -8.26 -7.08 -9.10
CA ARG A 87 -7.99 -8.16 -8.15
C ARG A 87 -7.56 -9.42 -8.91
N ASP A 88 -6.30 -9.83 -8.78
CA ASP A 88 -5.73 -11.01 -9.44
C ASP A 88 -6.10 -12.31 -8.66
N PRO A 89 -6.78 -13.29 -9.30
CA PRO A 89 -7.02 -14.59 -8.70
C PRO A 89 -5.74 -15.36 -8.31
N LYS A 90 -4.60 -15.13 -8.98
CA LYS A 90 -3.31 -15.78 -8.65
C LYS A 90 -2.75 -15.32 -7.30
N LEU A 91 -3.13 -14.13 -6.85
CA LEU A 91 -2.83 -13.62 -5.51
C LEU A 91 -3.79 -14.15 -4.43
N ILE A 92 -4.75 -15.03 -4.76
CA ILE A 92 -5.59 -15.72 -3.77
C ILE A 92 -5.06 -17.14 -3.57
N LYS A 93 -4.15 -17.32 -2.60
CA LYS A 93 -3.51 -18.61 -2.33
C LYS A 93 -4.28 -19.42 -1.28
N THR A 94 -4.08 -20.73 -1.28
CA THR A 94 -4.69 -21.65 -0.31
C THR A 94 -3.60 -22.34 0.50
N PHE A 95 -3.75 -22.32 1.82
CA PHE A 95 -2.87 -22.96 2.78
C PHE A 95 -3.64 -24.00 3.60
N THR A 96 -2.91 -24.85 4.32
CA THR A 96 -3.45 -25.70 5.37
C THR A 96 -3.64 -24.91 6.67
N LEU A 97 -4.64 -25.27 7.47
CA LEU A 97 -4.79 -24.75 8.83
C LEU A 97 -3.58 -25.15 9.73
N GLY A 98 -2.85 -26.19 9.36
CA GLY A 98 -1.61 -26.60 10.02
C GLY A 98 -0.47 -25.59 9.90
N GLN A 99 -0.27 -24.98 8.71
CA GLN A 99 0.75 -23.94 8.52
C GLN A 99 0.50 -22.73 9.45
N PHE A 100 -0.75 -22.26 9.53
CA PHE A 100 -1.15 -21.21 10.47
C PHE A 100 -0.92 -21.59 11.95
N ARG A 101 -1.34 -22.79 12.36
CA ARG A 101 -1.17 -23.28 13.74
C ARG A 101 0.30 -23.40 14.16
N ARG A 102 1.21 -23.80 13.26
CA ARG A 102 2.66 -23.83 13.55
C ARG A 102 3.25 -22.44 13.82
N GLN A 103 2.62 -21.38 13.31
CA GLN A 103 3.01 -19.98 13.54
C GLN A 103 2.19 -19.35 14.69
N GLY A 104 1.43 -20.15 15.46
CA GLY A 104 0.58 -19.67 16.56
C GLY A 104 -0.72 -18.97 16.13
N ILE A 105 -0.99 -18.88 14.82
CA ILE A 105 -2.09 -18.08 14.27
C ILE A 105 -3.39 -18.90 14.23
N TYR A 106 -4.49 -18.30 14.70
CA TYR A 106 -5.85 -18.82 14.55
C TYR A 106 -6.64 -17.99 13.53
N PRO A 107 -6.62 -18.35 12.23
CA PRO A 107 -7.22 -17.53 11.18
C PRO A 107 -8.75 -17.52 11.25
N LEU A 108 -9.36 -16.36 11.03
CA LEU A 108 -10.81 -16.15 10.89
C LEU A 108 -11.12 -15.40 9.59
N PRO A 109 -12.27 -15.64 8.92
CA PRO A 109 -12.69 -14.84 7.76
C PRO A 109 -12.68 -13.33 8.07
N GLY A 110 -12.08 -12.55 7.17
CA GLY A 110 -11.89 -11.11 7.33
C GLY A 110 -10.62 -10.68 8.07
N MET A 111 -9.94 -11.59 8.79
CA MET A 111 -8.73 -11.29 9.56
C MET A 111 -7.54 -10.92 8.64
N PRO A 112 -6.81 -9.82 8.90
CA PRO A 112 -5.50 -9.59 8.32
C PRO A 112 -4.48 -10.55 8.94
N VAL A 113 -3.65 -11.19 8.12
CA VAL A 113 -2.66 -12.18 8.55
C VAL A 113 -1.33 -11.95 7.84
N GLU A 114 -0.25 -12.15 8.57
CA GLU A 114 1.10 -12.35 8.03
C GLU A 114 1.42 -13.84 8.15
N ILE A 115 1.72 -14.50 7.03
CA ILE A 115 2.06 -15.92 6.99
C ILE A 115 3.44 -16.11 6.37
N GLU A 116 4.30 -16.83 7.05
CA GLU A 116 5.59 -17.25 6.50
C GLU A 116 5.40 -18.47 5.59
N THR A 117 5.93 -18.39 4.38
CA THR A 117 5.87 -19.46 3.38
C THR A 117 7.07 -20.39 3.49
N GLU A 118 7.01 -21.55 2.85
CA GLU A 118 8.07 -22.57 2.85
C GLU A 118 9.41 -22.10 2.23
N SER A 119 9.45 -20.94 1.56
CA SER A 119 10.68 -20.28 1.10
C SER A 119 11.15 -19.15 2.03
N GLY A 120 10.72 -19.14 3.30
CA GLY A 120 11.05 -18.12 4.31
C GLY A 120 10.41 -16.74 4.07
N ARG A 121 9.72 -16.55 2.94
CA ARG A 121 9.08 -15.26 2.62
C ARG A 121 7.82 -15.07 3.43
N LYS A 122 7.75 -13.99 4.21
CA LYS A 122 6.53 -13.53 4.90
C LYS A 122 5.61 -12.80 3.92
N LEU A 123 4.34 -13.17 3.90
CA LEU A 123 3.32 -12.56 3.04
C LEU A 123 2.17 -12.01 3.89
N LYS A 124 1.83 -10.73 3.71
CA LYS A 124 0.71 -10.05 4.37
C LYS A 124 -0.53 -10.08 3.48
N GLY A 125 -1.66 -10.56 3.99
CA GLY A 125 -2.91 -10.69 3.25
C GLY A 125 -4.14 -10.78 4.15
N LYS A 126 -5.33 -10.95 3.55
CA LYS A 126 -6.61 -11.03 4.27
C LYS A 126 -7.22 -12.42 4.11
N VAL A 127 -7.58 -13.08 5.20
CA VAL A 127 -8.25 -14.39 5.18
C VAL A 127 -9.63 -14.23 4.56
N MET A 128 -9.90 -14.94 3.45
CA MET A 128 -11.21 -14.98 2.82
C MET A 128 -12.13 -15.99 3.50
N THR A 129 -11.66 -17.23 3.65
CA THR A 129 -12.46 -18.37 4.11
C THR A 129 -11.60 -19.40 4.84
N VAL A 130 -12.12 -19.96 5.93
CA VAL A 130 -11.56 -21.12 6.63
C VAL A 130 -12.57 -22.25 6.54
N SER A 131 -12.24 -23.35 5.88
CA SER A 131 -13.16 -24.48 5.68
C SER A 131 -12.41 -25.76 5.30
N GLY A 132 -12.86 -26.92 5.80
CA GLY A 132 -12.32 -28.23 5.43
C GLY A 132 -10.79 -28.36 5.64
N GLY A 133 -10.28 -27.82 6.75
CA GLY A 133 -8.84 -27.81 7.08
C GLY A 133 -7.99 -26.87 6.21
N ARG A 134 -8.59 -26.11 5.28
CA ARG A 134 -7.91 -25.18 4.37
C ARG A 134 -8.29 -23.72 4.67
N VAL A 135 -7.34 -22.84 4.41
CA VAL A 135 -7.45 -21.38 4.61
C VAL A 135 -7.14 -20.71 3.29
N ARG A 136 -8.08 -19.93 2.76
CA ARG A 136 -7.84 -19.09 1.57
C ARG A 136 -7.46 -17.69 2.04
N VAL A 137 -6.34 -17.18 1.53
CA VAL A 137 -5.82 -15.84 1.85
C VAL A 137 -5.68 -15.06 0.56
N ASP A 138 -6.14 -13.81 0.59
CA ASP A 138 -5.99 -12.86 -0.50
C ASP A 138 -4.80 -11.94 -0.23
N PHE A 139 -3.86 -11.89 -1.17
CA PHE A 139 -2.67 -11.03 -1.14
C PHE A 139 -2.77 -9.85 -2.13
N ASN A 140 -3.95 -9.59 -2.68
CA ASN A 140 -4.23 -8.34 -3.41
C ASN A 140 -4.23 -7.12 -2.47
N HIS A 141 -4.06 -5.92 -3.04
CA HIS A 141 -4.26 -4.67 -2.32
C HIS A 141 -5.70 -4.59 -1.73
N PRO A 142 -5.92 -4.03 -0.52
CA PRO A 142 -7.23 -4.02 0.14
C PRO A 142 -8.39 -3.41 -0.67
N TYR A 143 -8.06 -2.57 -1.65
CA TYR A 143 -9.01 -1.88 -2.54
C TYR A 143 -8.93 -2.34 -4.01
N ALA A 144 -8.14 -3.37 -4.32
CA ALA A 144 -8.06 -3.93 -5.68
C ALA A 144 -9.41 -4.52 -6.12
N GLY A 145 -9.83 -4.20 -7.34
CA GLY A 145 -11.13 -4.61 -7.87
C GLY A 145 -12.36 -3.84 -7.32
N LYS A 146 -12.19 -2.85 -6.43
CA LYS A 146 -13.27 -1.94 -5.99
C LYS A 146 -13.35 -0.73 -6.93
N HIS A 147 -14.56 -0.20 -7.18
CA HIS A 147 -14.72 1.13 -7.75
C HIS A 147 -14.49 2.20 -6.67
N LEU A 148 -13.83 3.30 -7.02
CA LEU A 148 -13.54 4.39 -6.08
C LEU A 148 -14.25 5.67 -6.52
N ILE A 149 -14.72 6.44 -5.55
CA ILE A 149 -15.20 7.81 -5.72
C ILE A 149 -14.19 8.72 -5.05
N TYR A 150 -13.63 9.68 -5.81
CA TYR A 150 -12.85 10.77 -5.25
C TYR A 150 -13.65 12.07 -5.35
N GLU A 151 -13.96 12.65 -4.20
CA GLU A 151 -14.38 14.06 -4.12
C GLU A 151 -13.10 14.90 -4.07
N VAL A 152 -12.92 15.83 -5.00
CA VAL A 152 -11.69 16.62 -5.15
C VAL A 152 -11.96 18.10 -5.34
N GLU A 153 -11.03 18.93 -4.88
CA GLU A 153 -11.04 20.39 -5.03
C GLU A 153 -9.63 20.88 -5.34
N VAL A 154 -9.45 21.49 -6.51
CA VAL A 154 -8.20 22.19 -6.83
C VAL A 154 -8.25 23.55 -6.15
N ILE A 155 -7.48 23.72 -5.07
CA ILE A 155 -7.49 24.94 -4.24
C ILE A 155 -6.76 26.06 -4.96
N GLU A 156 -5.58 25.74 -5.52
CA GLU A 156 -4.65 26.70 -6.12
C GLU A 156 -3.88 26.03 -7.26
N LYS A 157 -3.49 26.83 -8.26
CA LYS A 157 -2.41 26.49 -9.21
C LYS A 157 -1.23 27.40 -8.92
N ILE A 158 -0.06 26.83 -8.72
CA ILE A 158 1.16 27.55 -8.38
C ILE A 158 1.86 27.95 -9.69
N GLU A 159 1.93 29.25 -9.96
CA GLU A 159 2.60 29.80 -11.17
C GLU A 159 4.06 30.17 -10.91
N ASP A 160 4.42 30.61 -9.70
CA ASP A 160 5.78 31.05 -9.37
C ASP A 160 6.79 29.88 -9.44
N PRO A 161 7.92 30.01 -10.15
CA PRO A 161 8.86 28.91 -10.33
C PRO A 161 9.51 28.39 -9.03
N ILE A 162 9.75 29.25 -8.05
CA ILE A 162 10.37 28.86 -6.77
C ILE A 162 9.33 28.15 -5.89
N GLU A 163 8.12 28.69 -5.80
CA GLU A 163 7.03 28.04 -5.05
C GLU A 163 6.61 26.70 -5.69
N ARG A 164 6.72 26.54 -7.02
CA ARG A 164 6.55 25.23 -7.69
C ARG A 164 7.59 24.21 -7.23
N VAL A 165 8.84 24.62 -7.00
CA VAL A 165 9.90 23.74 -6.47
C VAL A 165 9.66 23.43 -4.99
N LYS A 166 9.34 24.43 -4.16
CA LYS A 166 8.98 24.23 -2.73
C LYS A 166 7.80 23.27 -2.56
N ALA A 167 6.78 23.39 -3.40
CA ALA A 167 5.62 22.51 -3.39
C ALA A 167 5.97 21.04 -3.69
N LEU A 168 6.96 20.79 -4.56
CA LEU A 168 7.45 19.43 -4.82
C LEU A 168 8.35 18.91 -3.67
N ILE A 169 9.11 19.79 -3.01
CA ILE A 169 9.83 19.47 -1.77
C ILE A 169 8.84 19.11 -0.66
N GLU A 170 7.78 19.90 -0.46
CA GLU A 170 6.67 19.66 0.48
C GLU A 170 6.01 18.30 0.22
N LEU A 171 5.78 17.91 -1.05
CA LEU A 171 5.24 16.59 -1.40
C LEU A 171 6.18 15.44 -1.03
N ARG A 172 7.48 15.55 -1.34
CA ARG A 172 8.44 14.45 -1.14
C ARG A 172 8.97 14.34 0.28
N MET A 173 9.05 15.46 0.99
CA MET A 173 9.59 15.56 2.34
C MET A 173 8.63 16.38 3.24
N PRO A 174 7.39 15.92 3.50
CA PRO A 174 6.31 16.69 4.15
C PRO A 174 6.50 17.00 5.65
N ARG A 175 7.74 16.93 6.16
CA ARG A 175 8.14 17.40 7.50
C ARG A 175 9.41 18.27 7.46
N VAL A 176 9.90 18.61 6.27
CA VAL A 176 11.00 19.54 6.07
C VAL A 176 10.49 20.96 6.21
N ASP A 177 11.26 21.80 6.89
CA ASP A 177 11.10 23.25 6.85
C ASP A 177 11.61 23.78 5.49
N THR A 178 10.68 24.13 4.60
CA THR A 178 11.01 24.66 3.27
C THR A 178 11.59 26.08 3.28
N GLU A 179 11.58 26.79 4.43
CA GLU A 179 12.25 28.10 4.54
C GLU A 179 13.78 27.96 4.66
N LYS A 180 14.28 26.78 5.06
CA LYS A 180 15.71 26.44 5.13
C LYS A 180 16.33 26.00 3.79
N VAL A 181 15.50 25.78 2.77
CA VAL A 181 15.95 25.34 1.44
C VAL A 181 16.23 26.56 0.56
N VAL A 182 17.48 26.73 0.14
CA VAL A 182 17.82 27.77 -0.85
C VAL A 182 17.55 27.20 -2.24
N ILE A 183 16.77 27.92 -3.05
CA ILE A 183 16.34 27.49 -4.39
C ILE A 183 16.74 28.57 -5.39
N GLU A 184 17.55 28.19 -6.38
CA GLU A 184 17.95 29.03 -7.51
C GLU A 184 17.33 28.44 -8.78
N VAL A 185 16.56 29.24 -9.54
CA VAL A 185 15.83 28.79 -10.73
C VAL A 185 16.25 29.61 -11.95
N GLY A 186 16.73 28.94 -12.99
CA GLY A 186 17.03 29.53 -14.29
C GLY A 186 15.92 29.28 -15.33
N GLU A 187 16.26 29.30 -16.62
CA GLU A 187 15.26 29.08 -17.69
C GLU A 187 14.90 27.59 -17.87
N LYS A 188 15.85 26.71 -17.55
CA LYS A 188 15.73 25.24 -17.69
C LYS A 188 16.49 24.46 -16.61
N ASP A 189 17.32 25.16 -15.87
CA ASP A 189 18.15 24.69 -14.77
C ASP A 189 17.50 25.05 -13.43
N VAL A 190 17.70 24.19 -12.43
CA VAL A 190 17.30 24.47 -11.05
C VAL A 190 18.33 23.89 -10.08
N THR A 191 18.72 24.70 -9.09
CA THR A 191 19.57 24.29 -7.98
C THR A 191 18.79 24.31 -6.68
N VAL A 192 18.86 23.22 -5.90
CA VAL A 192 18.19 23.06 -4.62
C VAL A 192 19.23 22.75 -3.54
N ASP A 193 19.41 23.68 -2.60
CA ASP A 193 20.34 23.53 -1.48
C ASP A 193 19.61 23.00 -0.23
N LEU A 194 19.88 21.74 0.08
CA LEU A 194 19.37 20.99 1.22
C LEU A 194 20.39 20.98 2.39
N SER A 195 21.51 21.70 2.30
CA SER A 195 22.61 21.61 3.28
C SER A 195 22.17 21.91 4.71
N GLN A 196 21.19 22.82 4.89
CA GLN A 196 20.63 23.16 6.21
C GLN A 196 19.70 22.08 6.80
N LEU A 197 19.45 20.99 6.08
CA LEU A 197 18.57 19.89 6.50
C LEU A 197 19.32 18.60 6.83
N VAL A 198 20.63 18.53 6.54
CA VAL A 198 21.44 17.31 6.66
C VAL A 198 21.53 16.79 8.10
N ASP A 199 21.46 17.68 9.09
CA ASP A 199 21.46 17.34 10.52
C ASP A 199 20.04 17.11 11.10
N GLU A 200 18.98 17.53 10.39
CA GLU A 200 17.59 17.49 10.87
C GLU A 200 16.77 16.34 10.26
N VAL A 201 17.14 15.89 9.06
CA VAL A 201 16.42 14.88 8.27
C VAL A 201 17.29 13.63 8.13
N ASP A 202 16.70 12.44 8.22
CA ASP A 202 17.48 11.23 8.00
C ASP A 202 17.99 11.15 6.56
N ARG A 203 19.25 10.75 6.42
CA ARG A 203 19.99 10.66 5.16
C ARG A 203 19.31 9.81 4.09
N ASN A 204 18.55 8.78 4.46
CA ASN A 204 17.83 7.94 3.49
C ASN A 204 16.59 8.68 2.95
N THR A 205 15.89 9.42 3.80
CA THR A 205 14.81 10.35 3.37
C THR A 205 15.35 11.46 2.47
N LEU A 206 16.53 12.03 2.76
CA LEU A 206 17.15 13.03 1.87
C LEU A 206 17.48 12.43 0.49
N VAL A 207 18.22 11.32 0.43
CA VAL A 207 18.58 10.66 -0.85
C VAL A 207 17.35 10.21 -1.65
N LEU A 208 16.33 9.65 -0.99
CA LEU A 208 15.08 9.26 -1.65
C LEU A 208 14.27 10.48 -2.11
N GLY A 209 14.25 11.54 -1.31
CA GLY A 209 13.62 12.81 -1.64
C GLY A 209 14.26 13.45 -2.87
N GLU A 210 15.59 13.49 -2.92
CA GLU A 210 16.40 14.00 -4.03
C GLU A 210 16.07 13.29 -5.35
N ILE A 211 16.17 11.95 -5.39
CA ILE A 211 15.91 11.14 -6.59
C ILE A 211 14.48 11.31 -7.11
N LEU A 212 13.49 11.40 -6.21
CA LEU A 212 12.09 11.57 -6.58
C LEU A 212 11.80 13.01 -7.05
N LEU A 213 12.39 14.01 -6.38
CA LEU A 213 12.28 15.42 -6.72
C LEU A 213 12.96 15.74 -8.06
N GLU A 214 14.12 15.15 -8.34
CA GLU A 214 14.80 15.23 -9.64
C GLU A 214 13.87 14.79 -10.78
N SER A 215 13.18 13.66 -10.59
CA SER A 215 12.23 13.13 -11.57
C SER A 215 11.00 14.03 -11.73
N ASP A 216 10.53 14.68 -10.67
CA ASP A 216 9.38 15.58 -10.73
C ASP A 216 9.75 16.91 -11.41
N LEU A 217 10.92 17.47 -11.07
CA LEU A 217 11.45 18.69 -11.68
C LEU A 217 11.68 18.49 -13.19
N LYS A 218 12.23 17.33 -13.57
CA LYS A 218 12.37 16.94 -14.99
C LYS A 218 11.04 16.70 -15.68
N PHE A 219 10.03 16.22 -14.97
CA PHE A 219 8.67 16.09 -15.52
C PHE A 219 8.00 17.45 -15.78
N ILE A 220 8.20 18.45 -14.91
CA ILE A 220 7.58 19.79 -15.07
C ILE A 220 8.35 20.76 -15.99
N GLY A 221 9.51 20.34 -16.52
CA GLY A 221 10.18 21.02 -17.64
C GLY A 221 11.66 21.40 -17.44
N TYR A 222 12.25 21.16 -16.27
CA TYR A 222 13.68 21.43 -16.06
C TYR A 222 14.54 20.34 -16.72
N GLU A 223 15.59 20.72 -17.47
CA GLU A 223 16.50 19.79 -18.14
C GLU A 223 17.69 19.44 -17.23
N GLU A 224 18.17 20.41 -16.46
CA GLU A 224 19.29 20.28 -15.52
C GLU A 224 18.82 20.53 -14.08
N VAL A 225 19.18 19.64 -13.16
CA VAL A 225 18.79 19.69 -11.75
C VAL A 225 20.03 19.40 -10.92
N THR A 226 20.37 20.33 -10.03
CA THR A 226 21.55 20.24 -9.16
C THR A 226 21.14 20.30 -7.68
N PHE A 227 21.72 19.44 -6.86
CA PHE A 227 21.49 19.40 -5.41
C PHE A 227 22.78 19.68 -4.64
N LYS A 228 22.64 20.31 -3.47
CA LYS A 228 23.75 20.63 -2.55
C LYS A 228 23.35 20.25 -1.12
N PRO A 229 24.04 19.30 -0.46
CA PRO A 229 24.83 18.23 -1.07
C PRO A 229 23.94 17.38 -2.00
N GLY A 230 24.55 16.70 -2.98
CA GLY A 230 23.84 15.74 -3.84
C GLY A 230 24.01 14.28 -3.39
N VAL A 231 23.30 13.34 -4.04
CA VAL A 231 23.27 11.91 -3.68
C VAL A 231 24.67 11.33 -3.48
N GLU A 232 25.62 11.61 -4.38
CA GLU A 232 26.99 11.08 -4.30
C GLU A 232 27.75 11.53 -3.04
N GLU A 233 27.38 12.67 -2.46
CA GLU A 233 27.96 13.18 -1.22
C GLU A 233 27.21 12.66 0.01
N LEU A 234 25.87 12.63 -0.04
CA LEU A 234 25.04 12.01 0.99
C LEU A 234 25.33 10.50 1.16
N LEU A 235 25.75 9.79 0.12
CA LEU A 235 26.10 8.37 0.17
C LEU A 235 27.51 8.07 0.73
N LYS A 236 28.42 9.06 0.80
CA LYS A 236 29.73 8.85 1.44
C LYS A 236 29.52 8.61 2.93
N PRO A 237 30.18 7.62 3.57
CA PRO A 237 30.16 7.56 5.04
C PRO A 237 30.63 8.91 5.60
N PRO A 238 30.05 9.40 6.70
CA PRO A 238 30.55 10.64 7.31
C PRO A 238 32.05 10.47 7.58
N GLU A 239 32.87 11.45 7.19
CA GLU A 239 34.30 11.40 7.55
C GLU A 239 34.40 11.38 9.07
N GLU A 240 34.93 10.28 9.63
CA GLU A 240 35.27 10.23 11.04
C GLU A 240 36.22 11.39 11.33
N GLY A 241 35.81 12.27 12.25
CA GLY A 241 36.46 13.56 12.45
C GLY A 241 37.95 13.40 12.70
N LYS A 242 38.77 13.87 11.76
CA LYS A 242 40.22 13.94 11.93
C LYS A 242 40.47 14.75 13.21
N PRO A 243 41.11 14.18 14.25
CA PRO A 243 41.36 14.93 15.48
C PRO A 243 42.26 16.12 15.15
N GLU A 244 41.85 17.32 15.56
CA GLU A 244 42.70 18.50 15.39
C GLU A 244 43.98 18.32 16.21
N GLU A 245 45.15 18.42 15.55
CA GLU A 245 46.45 18.44 16.22
C GLU A 245 46.62 19.77 17.00
N GLY A 246 45.90 19.89 18.12
CA GLY A 246 45.59 21.18 18.74
C GLY A 246 46.33 21.51 20.04
N GLU A 247 46.49 20.57 20.99
CA GLU A 247 47.12 20.90 22.28
C GLU A 247 47.79 19.70 22.98
N LYS A 248 48.97 19.94 23.58
CA LYS A 248 49.74 18.95 24.34
C LYS A 248 49.98 19.42 25.78
N LYS A 249 49.31 18.78 26.74
CA LYS A 249 49.73 18.52 28.15
C LYS A 249 48.50 18.05 28.96
N GLU A 250 48.61 17.24 30.01
CA GLU A 250 49.80 16.64 30.64
C GLU A 250 49.45 15.19 31.06
N VAL A 251 50.38 14.25 30.94
CA VAL A 251 50.19 12.87 31.38
C VAL A 251 50.73 12.73 32.80
N VAL A 252 49.96 12.09 33.69
CA VAL A 252 50.45 11.60 34.97
C VAL A 252 50.34 10.08 34.94
N GLU A 253 51.50 9.42 34.94
CA GLU A 253 51.61 7.97 34.97
C GLU A 253 51.27 7.43 36.36
N LEU A 254 50.60 6.27 36.41
CA LEU A 254 50.57 5.36 37.56
C LEU A 254 50.53 3.92 37.04
N GLU A 255 51.71 3.33 36.84
CA GLU A 255 51.90 1.89 36.63
C GLU A 255 52.38 1.22 37.93
N GLU A 256 51.73 0.13 38.33
CA GLU A 256 52.25 -1.08 39.00
C GLU A 256 51.10 -2.11 38.89
N GLU A 257 51.25 -3.25 38.20
CA GLU A 257 51.86 -4.52 38.66
C GLU A 257 51.06 -5.22 39.79
N VAL A 258 50.88 -6.57 39.88
CA VAL A 258 51.51 -7.73 39.20
C VAL A 258 50.49 -8.88 39.01
N SER A 259 50.87 -9.89 38.20
CA SER A 259 50.60 -11.35 38.34
C SER A 259 49.18 -11.95 38.23
N GLU A 260 48.95 -12.60 37.07
CA GLU A 260 48.66 -14.04 36.86
C GLU A 260 47.51 -14.83 37.58
N PRO A 261 46.99 -15.92 36.97
CA PRO A 261 45.71 -16.51 37.33
C PRO A 261 45.78 -17.71 38.29
N LEU A 262 44.65 -17.99 38.95
CA LEU A 262 44.39 -19.29 39.59
C LEU A 262 43.36 -20.10 38.80
N VAL A 263 43.74 -21.33 38.49
CA VAL A 263 42.84 -22.40 38.04
C VAL A 263 42.28 -23.09 39.29
N GLU A 264 41.02 -23.49 39.29
CA GLU A 264 40.53 -24.52 40.20
C GLU A 264 39.77 -25.58 39.39
N GLU A 265 40.02 -26.85 39.70
CA GLU A 265 39.59 -28.00 38.91
C GLU A 265 38.24 -28.55 39.41
N ALA A 266 37.50 -29.15 38.49
CA ALA A 266 36.40 -30.06 38.83
C ALA A 266 36.41 -31.26 37.87
N GLU A 267 37.23 -32.26 38.20
CA GLU A 267 37.01 -33.64 37.75
C GLU A 267 35.59 -34.09 38.16
N GLY A 268 34.93 -35.02 37.47
CA GLY A 268 35.32 -35.73 36.27
C GLY A 268 34.47 -37.00 36.11
N ALA A 269 34.06 -37.32 34.89
CA ALA A 269 33.38 -38.58 34.58
C ALA A 269 33.48 -38.90 33.07
N GLU A 270 34.55 -39.61 32.70
CA GLU A 270 34.52 -40.52 31.55
C GLU A 270 33.41 -41.60 31.79
N GLU A 271 32.81 -42.24 30.79
CA GLU A 271 33.51 -43.20 29.92
C GLU A 271 32.91 -43.41 28.51
N LYS A 272 33.86 -43.73 27.62
CA LYS A 272 33.82 -44.15 26.21
C LYS A 272 32.63 -45.07 25.83
N THR A 273 32.17 -45.06 24.59
CA THR A 273 32.80 -45.79 23.45
C THR A 273 32.36 -45.19 22.10
N GLU A 274 33.27 -44.97 21.15
CA GLU A 274 33.64 -45.89 20.04
C GLU A 274 32.43 -46.45 19.25
N GLY A 275 32.36 -46.39 17.91
CA GLY A 275 33.30 -45.86 16.91
C GLY A 275 32.93 -46.30 15.48
N ALA A 276 33.88 -46.16 14.54
CA ALA A 276 33.90 -46.70 13.16
C ALA A 276 32.94 -46.12 12.07
N LYS A 277 33.57 -45.37 11.15
CA LYS A 277 33.64 -45.53 9.68
C LYS A 277 32.45 -46.05 8.82
N GLY A 278 32.36 -45.44 7.63
CA GLY A 278 31.68 -45.89 6.40
C GLY A 278 31.49 -44.66 5.50
N GLU A 279 32.46 -44.22 4.69
CA GLU A 279 32.89 -44.74 3.36
C GLU A 279 31.77 -44.72 2.30
N ALA A 280 32.13 -44.38 1.05
CA ALA A 280 31.21 -43.91 0.01
C ALA A 280 31.50 -44.53 -1.37
N GLU A 281 30.44 -44.87 -2.10
CA GLU A 281 30.36 -45.40 -3.47
C GLU A 281 28.86 -45.30 -3.87
N GLU A 282 28.44 -45.16 -5.14
CA GLU A 282 29.11 -44.66 -6.34
C GLU A 282 28.03 -44.10 -7.32
N MET A 283 28.39 -43.77 -8.56
CA MET A 283 27.46 -43.31 -9.61
C MET A 283 26.99 -44.47 -10.50
N GLU A 284 25.83 -44.34 -11.16
CA GLU A 284 25.62 -44.96 -12.47
C GLU A 284 24.67 -44.10 -13.35
N GLU A 285 24.85 -44.13 -14.67
CA GLU A 285 24.28 -43.17 -15.63
C GLU A 285 23.42 -43.84 -16.73
N THR A 286 22.18 -43.34 -16.91
CA THR A 286 21.49 -43.26 -18.22
C THR A 286 21.13 -44.62 -18.88
N PRO A 287 20.56 -44.74 -20.12
CA PRO A 287 20.15 -43.74 -21.12
C PRO A 287 18.67 -43.83 -21.58
N ALA A 288 18.36 -43.17 -22.70
CA ALA A 288 16.99 -42.85 -23.13
C ALA A 288 16.70 -43.22 -24.61
N GLU A 289 15.41 -43.45 -24.89
CA GLU A 289 14.76 -43.28 -26.21
C GLU A 289 13.50 -42.41 -25.98
N LYS A 290 13.09 -41.37 -26.74
CA LYS A 290 13.23 -40.96 -28.15
C LYS A 290 12.05 -41.42 -29.04
N ASN A 291 11.71 -40.59 -30.04
CA ASN A 291 10.65 -40.71 -31.05
C ASN A 291 9.20 -40.48 -30.52
N ASP A 292 8.26 -39.91 -31.28
CA ASP A 292 8.35 -39.30 -32.62
C ASP A 292 7.38 -38.12 -32.81
N GLU A 293 7.68 -37.27 -33.80
CA GLU A 293 6.80 -36.21 -34.33
C GLU A 293 6.11 -36.74 -35.62
N PRO A 294 5.08 -36.07 -36.20
CA PRO A 294 5.36 -34.94 -37.11
C PRO A 294 4.30 -33.83 -37.15
N GLU A 295 4.58 -32.82 -37.98
CA GLU A 295 3.79 -31.61 -38.26
C GLU A 295 2.58 -31.81 -39.21
N GLU A 296 2.00 -30.66 -39.58
CA GLU A 296 1.14 -30.33 -40.74
C GLU A 296 -0.37 -30.13 -40.49
N SER A 297 -1.05 -29.18 -41.16
CA SER A 297 -0.63 -27.88 -41.73
C SER A 297 -1.87 -26.99 -42.03
N GLU A 298 -1.60 -25.75 -42.43
CA GLU A 298 -2.45 -24.68 -43.02
C GLU A 298 -3.89 -24.98 -43.51
N ALA A 299 -4.80 -24.01 -43.33
CA ALA A 299 -5.53 -23.35 -44.44
C ALA A 299 -6.46 -22.21 -43.96
N GLU A 300 -6.69 -21.22 -44.84
CA GLU A 300 -7.68 -20.14 -44.67
C GLU A 300 -9.09 -20.55 -45.17
N GLY A 301 -10.12 -19.75 -44.84
CA GLY A 301 -11.47 -19.93 -45.41
C GLY A 301 -12.49 -18.92 -44.87
N THR A 302 -13.03 -18.06 -45.74
CA THR A 302 -13.96 -16.98 -45.42
C THR A 302 -15.42 -17.25 -45.84
N GLU A 303 -16.29 -16.32 -45.44
CA GLU A 303 -17.58 -15.95 -46.06
C GLU A 303 -18.93 -16.47 -45.49
N GLU A 304 -19.82 -15.47 -45.37
CA GLU A 304 -21.28 -15.42 -45.51
C GLU A 304 -22.27 -16.42 -44.87
N GLY A 305 -23.40 -15.86 -44.42
CA GLY A 305 -24.71 -16.45 -44.72
C GLY A 305 -25.68 -16.60 -43.53
N PRO A 306 -26.89 -16.01 -43.57
CA PRO A 306 -27.76 -15.96 -42.39
C PRO A 306 -29.05 -16.82 -42.45
N GLU A 307 -29.72 -16.86 -41.30
CA GLU A 307 -31.13 -17.25 -41.06
C GLU A 307 -31.59 -18.70 -41.32
N LYS A 308 -32.05 -19.37 -40.24
CA LYS A 308 -33.49 -19.68 -40.04
C LYS A 308 -33.84 -20.29 -38.67
N LYS A 309 -34.66 -19.56 -37.90
CA LYS A 309 -35.76 -20.14 -37.10
C LYS A 309 -37.00 -20.23 -38.02
N PRO A 310 -38.12 -20.94 -37.72
CA PRO A 310 -38.58 -21.40 -36.40
C PRO A 310 -39.28 -22.78 -36.32
N LYS A 311 -39.61 -23.25 -35.11
CA LYS A 311 -41.01 -23.54 -34.65
C LYS A 311 -41.09 -24.00 -33.19
N ARG A 312 -42.31 -23.96 -32.62
CA ARG A 312 -42.64 -24.31 -31.22
C ARG A 312 -43.56 -25.53 -31.16
N SER A 313 -43.33 -26.45 -30.23
CA SER A 313 -44.38 -27.15 -29.45
C SER A 313 -43.75 -27.64 -28.12
N THR A 314 -44.29 -27.59 -26.90
CA THR A 314 -45.66 -27.51 -26.30
C THR A 314 -46.35 -28.84 -25.97
N LYS A 315 -45.81 -29.56 -24.96
CA LYS A 315 -46.51 -30.40 -23.96
C LYS A 315 -45.50 -30.75 -22.84
N GLY A 316 -45.81 -30.82 -21.55
CA GLY A 316 -47.02 -30.40 -20.81
C GLY A 316 -47.68 -31.51 -20.00
N ARG A 317 -47.37 -31.62 -18.69
CA ARG A 317 -48.17 -32.41 -17.73
C ARG A 317 -48.09 -31.85 -16.30
N LYS A 318 -49.22 -31.86 -15.57
CA LYS A 318 -49.36 -31.44 -14.16
C LYS A 318 -49.75 -32.63 -13.29
N THR A 319 -49.19 -32.74 -12.08
CA THR A 319 -49.73 -33.53 -10.94
C THR A 319 -49.02 -33.10 -9.64
N ARG A 320 -49.63 -33.07 -8.44
CA ARG A 320 -51.02 -32.74 -8.04
C ARG A 320 -50.98 -32.40 -6.54
N ARG A 321 -51.87 -31.54 -6.03
CA ARG A 321 -51.89 -31.06 -4.62
C ARG A 321 -52.84 -31.89 -3.74
N ALA A 322 -52.52 -32.06 -2.44
CA ALA A 322 -53.41 -32.62 -1.41
C ALA A 322 -53.26 -31.88 -0.05
N THR A 323 -54.29 -31.90 0.81
CA THR A 323 -54.41 -31.05 2.03
C THR A 323 -55.24 -31.67 3.18
N THR A 324 -55.25 -30.98 4.35
CA THR A 324 -56.09 -31.11 5.59
C THR A 324 -55.70 -32.26 6.53
N ARG A 325 -55.83 -32.22 7.88
CA ARG A 325 -56.41 -31.27 8.89
C ARG A 325 -55.33 -30.92 9.96
N LYS A 326 -55.34 -29.87 10.81
CA LYS A 326 -56.30 -28.89 11.41
C LYS A 326 -56.89 -29.22 12.81
N SER A 327 -56.21 -28.71 13.86
CA SER A 327 -56.69 -28.39 15.24
C SER A 327 -55.66 -27.44 15.87
N ASN A 328 -55.90 -26.17 16.26
CA ASN A 328 -56.84 -25.58 17.25
C ASN A 328 -56.49 -26.04 18.70
N THR A 329 -56.35 -25.19 19.75
CA THR A 329 -57.16 -23.99 20.12
C THR A 329 -56.47 -22.96 21.05
N LYS A 330 -56.95 -21.69 21.04
CA LYS A 330 -57.09 -20.71 22.17
C LYS A 330 -55.80 -20.15 22.84
N LYS A 331 -55.80 -19.01 23.58
CA LYS A 331 -56.65 -17.78 23.62
C LYS A 331 -56.09 -16.77 24.66
N LYS A 332 -55.80 -15.53 24.27
CA LYS A 332 -56.11 -14.29 25.05
C LYS A 332 -55.88 -13.04 24.19
N ALA A 333 -56.63 -11.96 24.45
CA ALA A 333 -56.52 -10.66 23.79
C ALA A 333 -57.27 -9.58 24.60
N LYS A 334 -56.94 -8.31 24.30
CA LYS A 334 -57.72 -7.06 24.52
C LYS A 334 -57.95 -6.57 25.97
N ALA A 335 -57.29 -5.46 26.30
CA ALA A 335 -57.84 -4.21 26.84
C ALA A 335 -56.71 -3.15 26.86
N ALA A 336 -56.92 -1.84 26.70
CA ALA A 336 -57.98 -1.08 26.00
C ALA A 336 -57.39 0.31 25.62
N GLU A 337 -58.08 1.06 24.76
CA GLU A 337 -57.66 2.38 24.26
C GLU A 337 -58.72 3.42 24.63
N GLU A 338 -58.35 4.46 25.38
CA GLU A 338 -59.14 5.67 25.69
C GLU A 338 -58.22 6.65 26.47
N ALA A 339 -58.37 7.98 26.48
CA ALA A 339 -58.75 8.95 25.43
C ALA A 339 -58.59 10.39 25.99
N GLY A 340 -57.72 11.22 25.39
CA GLY A 340 -57.75 12.70 25.46
C GLY A 340 -57.40 13.40 26.80
N GLY A 341 -57.12 14.72 26.73
CA GLY A 341 -57.22 15.64 27.87
C GLY A 341 -56.04 16.57 28.20
N THR A 342 -55.99 17.74 27.54
CA THR A 342 -55.78 19.10 28.12
C THR A 342 -54.78 19.39 29.27
N GLU A 343 -53.89 20.37 29.00
CA GLU A 343 -53.40 21.44 29.92
C GLU A 343 -52.54 21.03 31.14
N GLY A 344 -51.64 21.85 31.72
CA GLY A 344 -50.99 23.14 31.36
C GLY A 344 -49.54 23.09 31.93
N GLN A 345 -48.54 23.80 31.39
CA GLN A 345 -48.16 25.19 31.66
C GLN A 345 -47.91 25.52 33.16
N ASP A 346 -46.73 26.12 33.42
CA ASP A 346 -46.18 26.63 34.69
C ASP A 346 -45.85 25.58 35.80
N GLY A 347 -44.81 25.71 36.63
CA GLY A 347 -43.64 26.60 36.55
C GLY A 347 -42.96 26.89 37.91
N GLU A 348 -41.74 26.37 38.13
CA GLU A 348 -40.66 26.91 38.99
C GLU A 348 -39.32 26.19 38.69
#